data_AF-M0MGN7-F1
#
_entry.id   AF-M0MGN7-F1
#
_cell.length_a   1.000
_cell.length_b   1.000
_cell.length_c   1.000
_cell.angle_alpha   90.00
_cell.angle_beta   90.00
_cell.angle_gamma   90.00
#
_symmetry.space_group_name_H-M   'P 1'
#
loop_
_entity.id
_entity.type
_entity.pdbx_description
1 polymer ?
#
loop_
_entity_poly.entity_id
_entity_poly.type
_entity_poly.pdbx_seq_one_letter_code
_entity_poly.pdbx_strand_id
1 'polypeptide(L)'
;MSTTESLTNRERVENALAALLETDENGNSYRYFRASDLNDIDPEVSGAIAGSHLPTIEEESPLSNGLVVDRYTDTDCGPTLWTVRREQ
;
A
#
# COMPACT_ATOMS: atom_id res chain seq x y z
N MET A 1 -13.99 10.62 -25.89
CA MET A 1 -12.98 9.61 -25.51
C MET A 1 -12.84 9.69 -24.00
N SER A 2 -12.96 8.58 -23.29
CA SER A 2 -12.22 8.37 -22.04
C SER A 2 -11.94 6.89 -21.98
N THR A 3 -10.82 6.52 -22.59
CA THR A 3 -10.12 5.26 -22.34
C THR A 3 -10.09 5.03 -20.84
N THR A 4 -10.77 4.00 -20.36
CA THR A 4 -10.37 3.35 -19.12
C THR A 4 -8.99 2.78 -19.41
N GLU A 5 -7.95 3.61 -19.29
CA GLU A 5 -6.59 3.10 -19.25
C GLU A 5 -6.55 2.16 -18.06
N SER A 6 -6.32 0.87 -18.34
CA SER A 6 -6.17 -0.11 -17.28
C SER A 6 -5.01 0.35 -16.40
N LEU A 7 -5.31 0.77 -15.18
CA LEU A 7 -4.29 1.10 -14.18
C LEU A 7 -3.28 -0.03 -14.13
N THR A 8 -2.00 0.31 -14.10
CA THR A 8 -0.95 -0.69 -13.89
C THR A 8 -1.11 -1.31 -12.49
N ASN A 9 -0.63 -2.54 -12.31
CA ASN A 9 -0.67 -3.20 -11.01
C ASN A 9 -0.03 -2.36 -9.90
N ARG A 10 1.02 -1.60 -10.23
CA ARG A 10 1.67 -0.66 -9.33
C ARG A 10 0.72 0.46 -8.90
N GLU A 11 0.09 1.15 -9.86
CA GLU A 11 -0.86 2.24 -9.54
C GLU A 11 -2.06 1.73 -8.74
N ARG A 12 -2.51 0.50 -8.99
CA ARG A 12 -3.56 -0.14 -8.19
C ARG A 12 -3.11 -0.35 -6.74
N VAL A 13 -1.88 -0.83 -6.52
CA VAL A 13 -1.30 -0.96 -5.17
C VAL A 13 -1.20 0.40 -4.49
N GLU A 14 -0.71 1.44 -5.17
CA GLU A 14 -0.62 2.79 -4.63
C GLU A 14 -2.00 3.38 -4.25
N ASN A 15 -3.00 3.17 -5.11
CA ASN A 15 -4.38 3.58 -4.83
C ASN A 15 -4.99 2.81 -3.64
N ALA A 16 -4.75 1.50 -3.56
CA ALA A 16 -5.20 0.68 -2.43
C ALA A 16 -4.54 1.13 -1.11
N LEU A 17 -3.27 1.52 -1.13
CA LEU A 17 -2.57 2.09 0.02
C LEU A 17 -3.17 3.42 0.48
N ALA A 18 -3.52 4.31 -0.45
CA ALA A 18 -4.18 5.57 -0.14
C ALA A 18 -5.55 5.32 0.53
N ALA A 19 -6.37 4.45 -0.06
CA ALA A 19 -7.69 4.10 0.47
C ALA A 19 -7.60 3.36 1.81
N LEU A 20 -6.56 2.55 2.03
CA LEU A 20 -6.30 1.88 3.30
C LEU A 20 -6.09 2.89 4.46
N LEU A 21 -5.46 4.04 4.19
CA LEU A 21 -5.35 5.12 5.17
C LEU A 21 -6.66 5.89 5.36
N GLU A 22 -7.38 6.17 4.27
CA GLU A 22 -8.62 6.95 4.32
C GLU A 22 -9.78 6.21 5.00
N THR A 23 -9.74 4.87 4.99
CA THR A 23 -10.71 4.01 5.68
C THR A 23 -10.40 3.80 7.16
N ASP A 24 -9.34 4.39 7.71
CA ASP A 24 -9.07 4.30 9.14
C ASP A 24 -10.06 5.14 9.95
N GLU A 25 -10.99 4.46 10.62
CA GLU A 25 -12.07 5.07 11.43
C GLU A 25 -11.54 5.95 12.58
N ASN A 26 -10.30 5.70 13.00
CA ASN A 26 -9.64 6.45 14.07
C ASN A 26 -8.91 7.71 13.57
N GLY A 27 -8.84 7.92 12.26
CA GLY A 27 -8.15 9.06 11.65
C GLY A 27 -6.64 9.07 11.93
N ASN A 28 -6.02 7.90 12.14
CA ASN A 28 -4.57 7.84 12.30
C ASN A 28 -3.89 8.21 10.98
N SER A 29 -2.78 8.94 11.10
CA SER A 29 -1.95 9.29 9.95
C SER A 29 -1.06 8.15 9.46
N TYR A 30 -1.12 6.98 10.11
CA TYR A 30 -0.34 5.80 9.80
C TYR A 30 -1.14 4.51 10.07
N ARG A 31 -0.86 3.44 9.31
CA ARG A 31 -1.49 2.13 9.49
C ARG A 31 -0.51 1.00 9.18
N TYR A 32 -0.59 -0.07 9.98
CA TYR A 32 0.09 -1.33 9.72
C TYR A 32 -0.78 -2.24 8.84
N PHE A 33 -0.17 -2.96 7.91
CA PHE A 33 -0.88 -3.88 7.03
C PHE A 33 0.03 -4.99 6.51
N ARG A 34 -0.58 -6.08 6.06
CA ARG A 34 0.06 -7.12 5.25
C ARG A 34 -0.29 -6.90 3.78
N ALA A 35 0.56 -7.39 2.88
CA ALA A 35 0.31 -7.32 1.45
C ALA A 35 -1.07 -7.90 1.05
N SER A 36 -1.53 -8.95 1.73
CA SER A 36 -2.85 -9.56 1.52
C SER A 36 -4.02 -8.64 1.84
N ASP A 37 -3.83 -7.68 2.74
CA ASP A 37 -4.92 -6.85 3.27
C ASP A 37 -5.38 -5.81 2.21
N LEU A 38 -4.53 -5.52 1.21
CA LEU A 38 -4.91 -4.66 0.08
C LEU A 38 -6.00 -5.27 -0.80
N ASN A 39 -6.17 -6.60 -0.75
CA ASN A 39 -7.23 -7.31 -1.48
C ASN A 39 -8.63 -6.95 -0.96
N ASP A 40 -8.74 -6.54 0.31
CA ASP A 40 -10.02 -6.10 0.89
C ASP A 40 -10.42 -4.70 0.38
N ILE A 41 -9.45 -3.94 -0.11
CA ILE A 41 -9.64 -2.59 -0.66
C ILE A 41 -9.84 -2.66 -2.18
N ASP A 42 -9.00 -3.41 -2.88
CA ASP A 42 -9.10 -3.68 -4.30
C ASP A 42 -8.89 -5.19 -4.55
N PRO A 43 -9.96 -5.96 -4.89
CA PRO A 43 -9.88 -7.38 -5.15
C PRO A 43 -8.95 -7.78 -6.31
N GLU A 44 -8.59 -6.84 -7.18
CA GLU A 44 -7.60 -7.07 -8.23
C GLU A 44 -6.16 -6.99 -7.70
N VAL A 45 -5.95 -6.40 -6.51
CA VAL A 45 -4.66 -6.30 -5.82
C VAL A 45 -4.53 -7.45 -4.82
N SER A 46 -4.29 -8.65 -5.36
CA SER A 46 -3.97 -9.81 -4.52
C SER A 46 -2.69 -9.60 -3.71
N GLY A 47 -2.53 -10.35 -2.62
CA GLY A 47 -1.30 -10.30 -1.80
C GLY A 47 -0.01 -10.62 -2.57
N ALA A 48 -0.08 -11.39 -3.66
CA ALA A 48 1.07 -11.64 -4.53
C ALA A 48 1.46 -10.41 -5.35
N ILE A 49 0.47 -9.70 -5.89
CA ILE A 49 0.68 -8.46 -6.65
C ILE A 49 1.26 -7.39 -5.72
N ALA A 50 0.59 -7.14 -4.59
CA ALA A 50 1.08 -6.22 -3.57
C ALA A 50 2.49 -6.58 -3.09
N GLY A 51 2.71 -7.85 -2.73
CA GLY A 51 4.02 -8.32 -2.25
C GLY A 51 5.15 -8.14 -3.25
N SER A 52 4.87 -8.21 -4.56
CA SER A 52 5.87 -7.96 -5.60
C SER A 52 6.20 -6.48 -5.82
N HIS A 53 5.29 -5.56 -5.49
CA HIS A 53 5.45 -4.13 -5.75
C HIS A 53 5.84 -3.31 -4.52
N LEU A 54 5.44 -3.74 -3.31
CA LEU A 54 5.73 -3.03 -2.06
C LEU A 54 7.23 -2.77 -1.82
N PRO A 55 8.18 -3.68 -2.13
CA PRO A 55 9.60 -3.38 -1.98
C PRO A 55 10.08 -2.21 -2.86
N THR A 56 9.60 -2.12 -4.10
CA THR A 56 9.95 -1.01 -5.00
C THR A 56 9.31 0.29 -4.54
N ILE A 57 8.05 0.24 -4.10
CA ILE A 57 7.34 1.40 -3.55
C ILE A 57 8.01 1.93 -2.28
N GLU A 58 8.54 1.04 -1.43
CA GLU A 58 9.34 1.41 -0.25
C GLU A 58 10.62 2.16 -0.65
N GLU A 59 11.37 1.67 -1.65
CA GLU A 59 12.59 2.34 -2.14
C GLU A 59 12.32 3.74 -2.73
N GLU A 60 11.10 3.95 -3.26
CA GLU A 60 10.68 5.22 -3.86
C GLU A 60 9.92 6.13 -2.90
N SER A 61 9.70 5.70 -1.66
CA SER A 61 9.02 6.52 -0.64
C SER A 61 9.93 7.67 -0.16
N PRO A 62 9.42 8.90 0.02
CA PRO A 62 8.04 9.35 -0.18
C PRO A 62 7.62 9.38 -1.66
N LEU A 63 6.45 8.82 -1.95
CA LEU A 63 5.83 8.85 -3.26
C LEU A 63 5.38 10.26 -3.63
N SER A 64 5.17 10.51 -4.92
CA SER A 64 4.70 11.80 -5.46
C SER A 64 3.36 12.28 -4.91
N ASN A 65 2.54 11.38 -4.35
CA ASN A 65 1.27 11.69 -3.70
C ASN A 65 1.39 11.95 -2.18
N GLY A 66 2.62 12.01 -1.66
CA GLY A 66 2.91 12.24 -0.25
C GLY A 66 2.69 11.01 0.63
N LEU A 67 2.54 9.81 0.05
CA LEU A 67 2.53 8.56 0.83
C LEU A 67 3.95 8.10 1.10
N VAL A 68 4.18 7.64 2.34
CA VAL A 68 5.41 6.97 2.75
C VAL A 68 5.04 5.53 3.09
N VAL A 69 5.75 4.58 2.50
CA VAL A 69 5.61 3.14 2.75
C VAL A 69 6.93 2.61 3.26
N ASP A 70 6.90 1.97 4.42
CA ASP A 70 8.10 1.40 5.06
C ASP A 70 7.84 -0.06 5.45
N ARG A 71 8.87 -0.90 5.44
CA ARG A 71 8.79 -2.26 5.98
C ARG A 71 8.94 -2.24 7.49
N TYR A 72 8.06 -2.94 8.19
CA TYR A 72 8.18 -3.16 9.63
C TYR A 72 9.10 -4.36 9.90
N THR A 73 10.32 -4.09 10.36
CA THR A 73 11.41 -5.06 10.46
C THR A 73 11.44 -5.88 11.75
N ASP A 74 10.61 -5.55 12.74
CA ASP A 74 10.60 -6.18 14.07
C ASP A 74 9.71 -7.46 14.10
N THR A 75 9.90 -8.37 13.15
CA THR A 75 9.17 -9.65 13.11
C THR A 75 10.11 -10.83 13.07
N ASP A 76 10.29 -11.47 14.23
CA ASP A 76 11.22 -12.60 14.41
C ASP A 76 10.81 -13.89 13.68
N CYS A 77 9.55 -14.08 13.27
CA CYS A 77 9.07 -15.32 12.60
C CYS A 77 7.64 -15.15 11.99
N GLY A 78 7.42 -14.19 11.07
CA GLY A 78 6.07 -13.94 10.51
C GLY A 78 6.02 -13.39 9.08
N PRO A 79 4.82 -13.29 8.49
CA PRO A 79 4.64 -12.63 7.19
C PRO A 79 5.04 -11.15 7.28
N THR A 80 5.70 -10.64 6.24
CA THR A 80 6.18 -9.26 6.17
C THR A 80 5.06 -8.27 6.49
N LEU A 81 5.28 -7.47 7.53
CA LEU A 81 4.40 -6.38 7.92
C LEU A 81 4.93 -5.08 7.32
N TRP A 82 4.01 -4.24 6.85
CA TRP A 82 4.30 -2.95 6.22
C TRP A 82 3.59 -1.84 6.98
N THR A 83 4.11 -0.63 6.85
CA THR A 83 3.48 0.59 7.35
C THR A 83 3.27 1.55 6.20
N VAL A 84 2.11 2.19 6.17
CA VAL A 84 1.82 3.31 5.26
C VAL A 84 1.45 4.53 6.10
N ARG A 85 1.92 5.72 5.71
CA ARG A 85 1.63 6.99 6.37
C ARG A 85 1.66 8.15 5.37
N ARG A 86 1.18 9.33 5.76
CA ARG A 86 1.40 10.57 4.99
C ARG A 86 2.70 11.27 5.40
N GLU A 87 3.38 11.86 4.43
CA GLU A 87 4.47 12.82 4.64
C GLU A 87 3.88 14.05 5.38
N GLN A 88 4.58 14.50 6.42
CA GLN A 88 4.16 15.64 7.26
C GLN A 88 4.61 16.98 6.67
#